data_AF-R7YXX9-F1
#
_entry.id   AF-R7YXX9-F1
#
_cell.length_a   1.000
_cell.length_b   1.000
_cell.length_c   1.000
_cell.angle_alpha   90.00
_cell.angle_beta   90.00
_cell.angle_gamma   90.00
#
_symmetry.space_group_name_H-M   'P 1'
#
loop_
_entity.id
_entity.type
_entity.pdbx_description
1 polymer ?
#
loop_
_entity_poly.entity_id
_entity_poly.type
_entity_poly.pdbx_seq_one_letter_code
_entity_poly.pdbx_strand_id
1 'polypeptide(L)'
;MESLATGVITNSSSEFNTRKEALMFLLHFIGDIHQPLHTENASRGGNDIDVCFNNRSRNLHAVWDTDIVLKYRGLPRNSSNDDEKAAAREWADELHSNIQARGIAVEQECNDISDPQTCALGWAMEANKWICRHVLKNGVPWLEDQRNDLARGYYNGAVPIVDELVGKAGVRLAAWLNAIAAAQPSRGNFLVQKADGNEEPVESEEL
;
A
#
# COMPACT_ATOMS: atom_id res chain seq x y z
N MET A 1 0.89 22.99 14.82
CA MET A 1 0.80 21.54 15.05
C MET A 1 0.49 20.95 13.69
N GLU A 2 1.46 20.28 13.05
CA GLU A 2 1.25 19.70 11.73
C GLU A 2 0.04 18.77 11.79
N SER A 3 -1.02 19.09 11.05
CA SER A 3 -2.19 18.21 11.04
C SER A 3 -1.86 17.02 10.15
N LEU A 4 -1.61 15.87 10.78
CA LEU A 4 -1.54 14.58 10.08
C LEU A 4 -2.83 14.37 9.27
N ALA A 5 -2.74 13.70 8.11
CA ALA A 5 -3.88 13.49 7.21
C ALA A 5 -5.12 12.94 7.95
N THR A 6 -4.93 11.98 8.85
CA THR A 6 -5.99 11.45 9.73
C THR A 6 -6.68 12.56 10.54
N GLY A 7 -5.93 13.50 11.12
CA GLY A 7 -6.48 14.61 11.90
C GLY A 7 -7.25 15.63 11.05
N VAL A 8 -6.89 15.80 9.78
CA VAL A 8 -7.66 16.63 8.83
C VAL A 8 -8.98 15.95 8.48
N ILE A 9 -8.94 14.65 8.19
CA ILE A 9 -10.13 13.88 7.79
C ILE A 9 -11.18 13.87 8.92
N THR A 10 -10.72 13.71 10.17
CA THR A 10 -11.59 13.60 11.35
C THR A 10 -12.11 14.94 11.85
N ASN A 11 -11.52 16.06 11.44
CA ASN A 11 -11.96 17.39 11.83
C ASN A 11 -13.17 17.85 11.00
N SER A 12 -14.35 17.92 11.62
CA SER A 12 -15.58 18.36 10.97
C SER A 12 -15.57 19.83 10.52
N SER A 13 -14.60 20.63 10.99
CA SER A 13 -14.42 22.03 10.61
C SER A 13 -13.50 22.21 9.40
N SER A 14 -12.84 21.15 8.92
CA SER A 14 -12.02 21.19 7.71
C SER A 14 -12.89 21.25 6.45
N GLU A 15 -12.45 22.01 5.46
CA GLU A 15 -13.15 22.12 4.17
C GLU A 15 -13.21 20.77 3.45
N PHE A 16 -14.27 20.57 2.66
CA PHE A 16 -14.48 19.33 1.92
C PHE A 16 -13.28 18.95 1.03
N ASN A 17 -12.74 19.91 0.29
CA ASN A 17 -11.59 19.66 -0.60
C ASN A 17 -10.34 19.28 0.20
N THR A 18 -10.07 19.93 1.33
CA THR A 18 -8.94 19.58 2.21
C THR A 18 -9.09 18.18 2.79
N ARG A 19 -10.31 17.78 3.19
CA ARG A 19 -10.58 16.42 3.67
C ARG A 19 -10.43 15.38 2.57
N LYS A 20 -10.87 15.69 1.34
CA LYS A 20 -10.68 14.84 0.15
C LYS A 20 -9.21 14.63 -0.16
N GLU A 21 -8.41 15.70 -0.21
CA GLU A 21 -6.96 15.62 -0.44
C GLU A 21 -6.27 14.81 0.66
N ALA A 22 -6.61 15.06 1.93
CA ALA A 22 -6.09 14.28 3.05
C ALA A 22 -6.43 12.79 2.93
N LEU A 23 -7.64 12.44 2.50
CA LEU A 23 -8.01 11.05 2.23
C LEU A 23 -7.16 10.45 1.10
N MET A 24 -6.97 11.17 -0.01
CA MET A 24 -6.11 10.69 -1.10
C MET A 24 -4.67 10.43 -0.65
N PHE A 25 -4.09 11.32 0.16
CA PHE A 25 -2.77 11.12 0.76
C PHE A 25 -2.73 9.92 1.70
N LEU A 26 -3.76 9.74 2.53
CA LEU A 26 -3.86 8.60 3.43
C LEU A 26 -3.89 7.28 2.66
N LEU A 27 -4.72 7.18 1.61
CA LEU A 27 -4.79 5.99 0.75
C LEU A 27 -3.41 5.65 0.14
N HIS A 28 -2.69 6.68 -0.33
CA HIS A 28 -1.39 6.53 -0.98
C HIS A 28 -0.28 6.13 0.01
N PHE A 29 -0.13 6.88 1.12
CA PHE A 29 0.96 6.68 2.05
C PHE A 29 0.85 5.40 2.87
N ILE A 30 -0.37 4.88 3.11
CA ILE A 30 -0.53 3.54 3.67
C ILE A 30 -0.02 2.49 2.67
N GLY A 31 -0.14 2.70 1.36
CA GLY A 31 0.53 1.86 0.36
C GLY A 31 2.05 1.96 0.46
N ASP A 32 2.58 3.18 0.37
CA ASP A 32 4.03 3.44 0.32
C ASP A 32 4.79 2.91 1.54
N ILE A 33 4.24 3.07 2.75
CA ILE A 33 4.91 2.61 3.97
C ILE A 33 5.13 1.09 4.01
N HIS A 34 4.40 0.34 3.19
CA HIS A 34 4.56 -1.10 3.03
C HIS A 34 5.57 -1.49 1.94
N GLN A 35 6.06 -0.55 1.12
CA GLN A 35 7.14 -0.79 0.18
C GLN A 35 8.48 -0.66 0.92
N PRO A 36 9.29 -1.73 1.07
CA PRO A 36 10.50 -1.69 1.90
C PRO A 36 11.45 -0.52 1.63
N LEU A 37 11.69 -0.17 0.36
CA LEU A 37 12.59 0.91 -0.05
C LEU A 37 12.05 2.32 0.22
N HIS A 38 10.75 2.49 0.49
CA HIS A 38 10.20 3.75 1.03
C HIS A 38 10.51 3.92 2.53
N THR A 39 11.05 2.89 3.18
CA THR A 39 11.47 2.91 4.59
C THR A 39 12.99 2.87 4.76
N GLU A 40 13.75 3.16 3.70
CA GLU A 40 15.21 3.07 3.67
C GLU A 40 15.85 4.33 3.10
N ASN A 41 16.96 4.77 3.70
CA ASN A 41 17.70 5.96 3.27
C ASN A 41 18.86 5.63 2.34
N ALA A 42 19.43 4.43 2.43
CA ALA A 42 20.56 3.99 1.61
C ALA A 42 20.27 4.21 0.11
N SER A 43 21.17 4.92 -0.56
CA SER A 43 21.07 5.25 -1.99
C SER A 43 19.72 5.86 -2.38
N ARG A 44 19.16 6.72 -1.50
CA ARG A 44 17.86 7.38 -1.69
C ARG A 44 16.72 6.37 -1.87
N GLY A 45 16.66 5.38 -0.98
CA GLY A 45 15.72 4.25 -1.12
C GLY A 45 16.05 3.36 -2.31
N GLY A 46 17.33 3.17 -2.64
CA GLY A 46 17.76 2.36 -3.79
C GLY A 46 17.52 2.99 -5.17
N ASN A 47 17.16 4.28 -5.25
CA ASN A 47 17.09 4.99 -6.53
C ASN A 47 18.46 5.13 -7.20
N ASP A 48 19.55 5.20 -6.41
CA ASP A 48 20.92 5.29 -6.92
C ASP A 48 21.61 3.92 -7.04
N ILE A 49 20.87 2.80 -6.99
CA ILE A 49 21.40 1.45 -7.21
C ILE A 49 20.96 0.99 -8.59
N ASP A 50 21.86 1.04 -9.56
CA ASP A 50 21.62 0.61 -10.93
C ASP A 50 21.63 -0.91 -11.04
N VAL A 51 20.54 -1.54 -11.47
CA VAL A 51 20.38 -2.99 -11.53
C VAL A 51 19.97 -3.46 -12.92
N CYS A 52 20.19 -4.74 -13.21
CA CYS A 52 19.63 -5.39 -14.39
C CYS A 52 18.33 -6.11 -14.01
N PHE A 53 17.24 -5.80 -14.71
CA PHE A 53 15.97 -6.54 -14.59
C PHE A 53 15.42 -6.84 -15.99
N ASN A 54 15.24 -8.12 -16.29
CA ASN A 54 14.76 -8.62 -17.57
C ASN A 54 15.62 -8.11 -18.75
N ASN A 55 16.94 -8.25 -18.59
CA ASN A 55 17.98 -7.74 -19.51
C ASN A 55 17.92 -6.22 -19.79
N ARG A 56 17.38 -5.42 -18.87
CA ARG A 56 17.34 -3.96 -18.99
C ARG A 56 17.92 -3.30 -17.75
N SER A 57 18.68 -2.24 -17.96
CA SER A 57 19.13 -1.37 -16.87
C SER A 57 17.93 -0.62 -16.27
N ARG A 58 17.86 -0.64 -14.94
CA ARG A 58 16.84 -0.04 -14.07
C ARG A 58 17.51 0.48 -12.81
N ASN A 59 16.79 1.25 -11.98
CA ASN A 59 17.19 1.39 -10.58
C ASN A 59 16.40 0.41 -9.70
N LEU A 60 16.97 0.06 -8.55
CA LEU A 60 16.39 -0.93 -7.63
C LEU A 60 15.00 -0.48 -7.12
N HIS A 61 14.81 0.81 -6.84
CA HIS A 61 13.53 1.35 -6.37
C HIS A 61 12.39 1.08 -7.36
N ALA A 62 12.59 1.42 -8.63
CA ALA A 62 11.63 1.18 -9.70
C ALA A 62 11.38 -0.31 -9.98
N VAL A 63 12.35 -1.18 -9.64
CA VAL A 63 12.14 -2.63 -9.73
C VAL A 63 11.12 -3.09 -8.69
N TRP A 64 11.18 -2.56 -7.47
CA TRP A 64 10.25 -2.87 -6.38
C TRP A 64 8.89 -2.19 -6.54
N ASP A 65 8.85 -0.92 -6.93
CA ASP A 65 7.60 -0.17 -7.15
C ASP A 65 6.78 -0.74 -8.32
N THR A 66 7.45 -1.31 -9.34
CA THR A 66 6.80 -1.53 -10.63
C THR A 66 7.18 -2.86 -11.28
N ASP A 67 8.46 -3.15 -11.51
CA ASP A 67 8.83 -4.29 -12.37
C ASP A 67 8.45 -5.66 -11.82
N ILE A 68 8.63 -5.87 -10.51
CA ILE A 68 8.26 -7.13 -9.87
C ILE A 68 6.74 -7.33 -9.97
N VAL A 69 5.96 -6.29 -9.67
CA VAL A 69 4.48 -6.34 -9.73
C VAL A 69 4.00 -6.61 -11.15
N LEU A 70 4.47 -5.82 -12.13
CA LEU A 70 4.08 -6.00 -13.53
C LEU A 70 4.44 -7.38 -14.05
N LYS A 71 5.67 -7.85 -13.77
CA LYS A 71 6.09 -9.20 -14.16
C LYS A 71 5.21 -10.27 -13.50
N TYR A 72 4.89 -10.10 -12.22
CA TYR A 72 4.06 -11.03 -11.47
C TYR A 72 2.62 -11.09 -12.00
N ARG A 73 2.05 -9.95 -12.38
CA ARG A 73 0.71 -9.86 -12.97
C ARG A 73 0.69 -10.06 -14.49
N GLY A 74 1.82 -10.43 -15.11
CA GLY A 74 1.89 -10.69 -16.55
C GLY A 74 1.70 -9.45 -17.44
N LEU A 75 1.92 -8.25 -16.89
CA LEU A 75 1.69 -6.97 -17.55
C LEU A 75 2.98 -6.38 -18.13
N PRO A 76 2.95 -5.81 -19.35
CA PRO A 76 4.05 -4.97 -19.83
C PRO A 76 4.04 -3.57 -19.20
N ARG A 77 5.17 -2.87 -19.26
CA ARG A 77 5.30 -1.50 -18.70
C ARG A 77 4.47 -0.42 -19.37
N ASN A 78 3.95 -0.69 -20.57
CA ASN A 78 3.07 0.20 -21.32
C ASN A 78 1.60 -0.29 -21.30
N SER A 79 1.24 -1.06 -20.29
CA SER A 79 -0.16 -1.46 -20.05
C SER A 79 -1.04 -0.22 -19.92
N SER A 80 -2.29 -0.34 -20.34
CA SER A 80 -3.25 0.74 -20.12
C SER A 80 -3.66 0.78 -18.64
N ASN A 81 -4.15 1.94 -18.19
CA ASN A 81 -4.71 2.07 -16.84
C ASN A 81 -5.86 1.08 -16.59
N ASP A 82 -6.60 0.68 -17.62
CA ASP A 82 -7.71 -0.25 -17.49
C ASP A 82 -7.20 -1.69 -17.28
N ASP A 83 -6.13 -2.09 -17.99
CA ASP A 83 -5.47 -3.38 -17.78
C ASP A 83 -4.86 -3.47 -16.37
N GLU A 84 -4.20 -2.41 -15.92
CA GLU A 84 -3.63 -2.36 -14.57
C GLU A 84 -4.70 -2.44 -13.48
N LYS A 85 -5.84 -1.73 -13.65
CA LYS A 85 -6.97 -1.80 -12.73
C LYS A 85 -7.60 -3.18 -12.69
N ALA A 86 -7.75 -3.83 -13.84
CA ALA A 86 -8.28 -5.19 -13.91
C ALA A 86 -7.38 -6.17 -13.15
N ALA A 87 -6.07 -6.13 -13.41
CA ALA A 87 -5.10 -6.98 -12.72
C ALA A 87 -5.02 -6.68 -11.21
N ALA A 88 -5.10 -5.40 -10.81
CA ALA A 88 -5.13 -5.01 -9.41
C ALA A 88 -6.39 -5.51 -8.69
N ARG A 89 -7.54 -5.53 -9.39
CA ARG A 89 -8.78 -6.07 -8.83
C ARG A 89 -8.68 -7.58 -8.60
N GLU A 90 -8.22 -8.33 -9.59
CA GLU A 90 -8.01 -9.78 -9.46
C GLU A 90 -7.04 -10.09 -8.32
N TRP A 91 -5.92 -9.35 -8.26
CA TRP A 91 -4.92 -9.54 -7.21
C TRP A 91 -5.48 -9.20 -5.82
N ALA A 92 -6.32 -8.17 -5.69
CA ALA A 92 -6.98 -7.84 -4.42
C ALA A 92 -7.88 -8.99 -3.93
N ASP A 93 -8.63 -9.63 -4.84
CA ASP A 93 -9.50 -10.77 -4.49
C ASP A 93 -8.67 -12.00 -4.05
N GLU A 94 -7.53 -12.25 -4.70
CA GLU A 94 -6.56 -13.28 -4.31
C GLU A 94 -5.96 -13.01 -2.92
N LEU A 95 -5.46 -11.79 -2.70
CA LEU A 95 -4.86 -11.38 -1.43
C LEU A 95 -5.86 -11.45 -0.28
N HIS A 96 -7.10 -11.00 -0.51
CA HIS A 96 -8.17 -11.11 0.47
C HIS A 96 -8.41 -12.57 0.86
N SER A 97 -8.51 -13.46 -0.12
CA SER A 97 -8.70 -14.90 0.12
C SER A 97 -7.53 -15.50 0.91
N ASN A 98 -6.30 -15.14 0.57
CA ASN A 98 -5.09 -15.59 1.27
C ASN A 98 -5.02 -15.11 2.71
N ILE A 99 -5.41 -13.85 2.96
CA ILE A 99 -5.48 -13.27 4.30
C ILE A 99 -6.52 -13.99 5.15
N GLN A 100 -7.71 -14.23 4.62
CA GLN A 100 -8.77 -15.00 5.29
C GLN A 100 -8.28 -16.41 5.64
N ALA A 101 -7.64 -17.10 4.70
CA ALA A 101 -7.08 -18.43 4.93
C ALA A 101 -5.97 -18.46 6.01
N ARG A 102 -5.22 -17.37 6.17
CA ARG A 102 -4.20 -17.21 7.23
C ARG A 102 -4.78 -16.78 8.59
N GLY A 103 -6.08 -16.49 8.66
CA GLY A 103 -6.73 -16.00 9.88
C GLY A 103 -6.25 -14.60 10.31
N ILE A 104 -5.74 -13.80 9.37
CA ILE A 104 -5.39 -12.40 9.66
C ILE A 104 -6.68 -11.60 9.65
N ALA A 105 -7.06 -11.08 10.82
CA ALA A 105 -8.31 -10.36 10.98
C ALA A 105 -8.08 -8.84 10.92
N VAL A 106 -8.97 -8.12 10.23
CA VAL A 106 -8.86 -6.67 10.02
C VAL A 106 -8.78 -5.92 11.35
N GLU A 107 -9.58 -6.34 12.31
CA GLU A 107 -9.68 -5.77 13.65
C GLU A 107 -8.44 -5.99 14.54
N GLN A 108 -7.52 -6.87 14.14
CA GLN A 108 -6.27 -7.13 14.85
C GLN A 108 -5.12 -6.24 14.36
N GLU A 109 -5.29 -5.55 13.22
CA GLU A 109 -4.30 -4.60 12.74
C GLU A 109 -4.37 -3.28 13.52
N CYS A 110 -3.23 -2.62 13.68
CA CYS A 110 -3.15 -1.35 14.41
C CYS A 110 -4.07 -0.30 13.78
N ASN A 111 -5.09 0.14 14.51
CA ASN A 111 -6.10 1.09 14.02
C ASN A 111 -6.36 2.23 15.01
N ASP A 112 -5.41 2.48 15.93
CA ASP A 112 -5.50 3.57 16.89
C ASP A 112 -5.23 4.92 16.20
N ILE A 113 -6.31 5.51 15.66
CA ILE A 113 -6.27 6.80 15.00
C ILE A 113 -5.95 7.97 15.93
N SER A 114 -5.94 7.76 17.26
CA SER A 114 -5.53 8.76 18.24
C SER A 114 -4.00 8.84 18.38
N ASP A 115 -3.30 7.76 18.04
CA ASP A 115 -1.85 7.68 17.94
C ASP A 115 -1.39 7.11 16.57
N PRO A 116 -1.61 7.88 15.48
CA PRO A 116 -1.24 7.47 14.13
C PRO A 116 0.25 7.17 13.94
N GLN A 117 1.11 7.80 14.75
CA GLN A 117 2.56 7.64 14.64
C GLN A 117 2.99 6.25 15.09
N THR A 118 2.42 5.71 16.16
CA THR A 118 2.74 4.36 16.64
C THR A 118 2.37 3.30 15.61
N CYS A 119 1.17 3.38 15.01
CA CYS A 119 0.76 2.43 13.97
C CYS A 119 1.63 2.55 12.72
N ALA A 120 1.85 3.76 12.21
CA ALA A 120 2.68 3.99 11.03
C ALA A 120 4.12 3.50 11.25
N LEU A 121 4.74 3.80 12.40
CA LEU A 121 6.09 3.33 12.72
C LEU A 121 6.14 1.79 12.81
N GLY A 122 5.12 1.16 13.39
CA GLY A 122 5.02 -0.30 13.42
C GLY A 122 5.01 -0.93 12.02
N TRP A 123 4.22 -0.36 11.10
CA TRP A 123 4.15 -0.81 9.71
C TRP A 123 5.47 -0.56 8.96
N ALA A 124 6.07 0.63 9.13
CA ALA A 124 7.36 0.97 8.52
C ALA A 124 8.47 0.03 8.99
N MET A 125 8.56 -0.25 10.29
CA MET A 125 9.53 -1.19 10.85
C MET A 125 9.34 -2.61 10.32
N GLU A 126 8.10 -3.00 10.02
CA GLU A 126 7.82 -4.30 9.42
C GLU A 126 8.29 -4.39 7.98
N ALA A 127 7.97 -3.40 7.14
CA ALA A 127 8.45 -3.32 5.77
C ALA A 127 9.98 -3.23 5.71
N ASN A 128 10.58 -2.42 6.58
CA ASN A 128 12.03 -2.22 6.66
C ASN A 128 12.80 -3.52 6.96
N LYS A 129 12.24 -4.47 7.71
CA LYS A 129 12.89 -5.78 7.95
C LYS A 129 13.26 -6.49 6.66
N TRP A 130 12.50 -6.28 5.58
CA TRP A 130 12.78 -6.88 4.29
C TRP A 130 13.97 -6.28 3.57
N ILE A 131 14.42 -5.08 3.96
CA ILE A 131 15.66 -4.47 3.45
C ILE A 131 16.84 -5.43 3.64
N CYS A 132 17.12 -5.80 4.89
CA CYS A 132 18.24 -6.69 5.21
C CYS A 132 17.95 -8.15 4.84
N ARG A 133 16.69 -8.60 4.97
CA ARG A 133 16.34 -10.01 4.75
C ARG A 133 16.33 -10.41 3.28
N HIS A 134 16.05 -9.48 2.38
CA HIS A 134 15.90 -9.79 0.97
C HIS A 134 16.42 -8.68 0.04
N VAL A 135 15.94 -7.44 0.18
CA VAL A 135 16.14 -6.37 -0.80
C VAL A 135 17.63 -6.12 -1.08
N LEU A 136 18.43 -5.96 -0.02
CA LEU A 136 19.87 -5.69 -0.06
C LEU A 136 20.71 -6.88 0.41
N LYS A 137 20.12 -8.08 0.56
CA LYS A 137 20.76 -9.26 1.14
C LYS A 137 22.08 -9.64 0.46
N ASN A 138 22.16 -9.50 -0.85
CA ASN A 138 23.35 -9.87 -1.63
C ASN A 138 24.41 -8.75 -1.68
N GLY A 139 24.13 -7.58 -1.11
CA GLY A 139 24.99 -6.40 -1.15
C GLY A 139 24.87 -5.60 -2.46
N VAL A 140 25.14 -4.29 -2.37
CA VAL A 140 25.06 -3.34 -3.50
C VAL A 140 25.96 -3.76 -4.67
N PRO A 141 27.23 -4.17 -4.49
CA PRO A 141 28.07 -4.58 -5.63
C PRO A 141 27.51 -5.77 -6.42
N TRP A 142 26.79 -6.69 -5.77
CA TRP A 142 26.13 -7.80 -6.46
C TRP A 142 24.91 -7.32 -7.26
N LEU A 143 24.13 -6.41 -6.69
CA LEU A 143 22.96 -5.82 -7.35
C LEU A 143 23.37 -5.00 -8.59
N GLU A 144 24.50 -4.29 -8.51
CA GLU A 144 25.01 -3.44 -9.59
C GLU A 144 25.68 -4.18 -10.75
N ASP A 145 26.11 -5.42 -10.52
CA ASP A 145 26.66 -6.26 -11.57
C ASP A 145 25.57 -6.66 -12.56
N GLN A 146 25.61 -6.07 -13.76
CA GLN A 146 24.59 -6.24 -14.80
C GLN A 146 24.46 -7.68 -15.33
N ARG A 147 25.37 -8.60 -14.96
CA ARG A 147 25.26 -10.04 -15.22
C ARG A 147 24.23 -10.70 -14.29
N ASN A 148 23.94 -10.10 -13.15
CA ASN A 148 22.94 -10.55 -12.19
C ASN A 148 21.57 -9.96 -12.56
N ASP A 149 20.82 -10.68 -13.39
CA ASP A 149 19.45 -10.27 -13.73
C ASP A 149 18.49 -10.58 -12.57
N LEU A 150 17.98 -9.52 -11.92
CA LEU A 150 17.06 -9.60 -10.78
C LEU A 150 15.72 -10.23 -11.16
N ALA A 151 15.35 -10.28 -12.44
CA ALA A 151 14.13 -10.95 -12.88
C ALA A 151 14.20 -12.49 -12.72
N ARG A 152 15.30 -13.06 -12.25
CA ARG A 152 15.49 -14.52 -12.07
C ARG A 152 15.27 -14.94 -10.61
N GLY A 153 16.30 -15.49 -9.97
CA GLY A 153 16.20 -16.03 -8.61
C GLY A 153 15.84 -14.97 -7.55
N TYR A 154 16.27 -13.72 -7.75
CA TYR A 154 15.90 -12.60 -6.87
C TYR A 154 14.39 -12.38 -6.88
N TYR A 155 13.81 -12.19 -8.07
CA TYR A 155 12.37 -12.03 -8.29
C TYR A 155 11.53 -13.12 -7.61
N ASN A 156 11.93 -14.39 -7.71
CA ASN A 156 11.19 -15.49 -7.08
C ASN A 156 11.09 -15.38 -5.55
N GLY A 157 12.11 -14.79 -4.90
CA GLY A 157 12.06 -14.52 -3.47
C GLY A 157 11.35 -13.22 -3.11
N ALA A 158 11.25 -12.28 -4.06
CA ALA A 158 10.59 -10.99 -3.85
C ALA A 158 9.07 -11.09 -3.95
N VAL A 159 8.53 -11.89 -4.87
CA VAL A 159 7.07 -12.06 -5.08
C VAL A 159 6.30 -12.35 -3.77
N PRO A 160 6.65 -13.36 -2.96
CA PRO A 160 5.90 -13.63 -1.73
C PRO A 160 5.98 -12.50 -0.70
N ILE A 161 7.03 -11.68 -0.73
CA ILE A 161 7.18 -10.50 0.13
C ILE A 161 6.22 -9.39 -0.34
N VAL A 162 6.19 -9.16 -1.65
CA VAL A 162 5.28 -8.18 -2.27
C VAL A 162 3.82 -8.56 -2.00
N ASP A 163 3.43 -9.82 -2.18
CA ASP A 163 2.09 -10.31 -1.83
C ASP A 163 1.74 -10.04 -0.36
N GLU A 164 2.65 -10.37 0.55
CA GLU A 164 2.41 -10.17 1.98
C GLU A 164 2.24 -8.69 2.33
N LEU A 165 3.11 -7.82 1.82
CA LEU A 165 3.12 -6.39 2.17
C LEU A 165 1.95 -5.65 1.52
N VAL A 166 1.60 -5.95 0.26
CA VAL A 166 0.42 -5.37 -0.41
C VAL A 166 -0.86 -5.86 0.25
N GLY A 167 -0.95 -7.13 0.61
CA GLY A 167 -2.09 -7.66 1.37
C GLY A 167 -2.26 -6.94 2.72
N LYS A 168 -1.16 -6.79 3.48
CA LYS A 168 -1.17 -6.06 4.75
C LYS A 168 -1.56 -4.59 4.58
N ALA A 169 -1.04 -3.91 3.56
CA ALA A 169 -1.43 -2.53 3.25
C ALA A 169 -2.95 -2.41 3.07
N GLY A 170 -3.56 -3.33 2.31
CA GLY A 170 -5.01 -3.35 2.09
C GLY A 170 -5.82 -3.55 3.38
N VAL A 171 -5.45 -4.53 4.20
CA VAL A 171 -6.14 -4.83 5.47
C VAL A 171 -6.00 -3.68 6.47
N ARG A 172 -4.79 -3.12 6.60
CA ARG A 172 -4.52 -1.98 7.47
C ARG A 172 -5.25 -0.73 7.03
N LEU A 173 -5.30 -0.48 5.73
CA LEU A 173 -6.09 0.61 5.17
C LEU A 173 -7.57 0.44 5.53
N ALA A 174 -8.13 -0.76 5.36
CA ALA A 174 -9.52 -1.04 5.73
C ALA A 174 -9.76 -0.82 7.23
N ALA A 175 -8.87 -1.34 8.10
CA ALA A 175 -8.95 -1.15 9.55
C ALA A 175 -8.91 0.35 9.93
N TRP A 176 -8.02 1.11 9.28
CA TRP A 176 -7.84 2.53 9.50
C TRP A 176 -9.06 3.36 9.06
N LEU A 177 -9.60 3.07 7.88
CA LEU A 177 -10.81 3.73 7.38
C LEU A 177 -12.03 3.43 8.26
N ASN A 178 -12.17 2.19 8.75
CA ASN A 178 -13.22 1.82 9.70
C ASN A 178 -13.10 2.60 11.01
N ALA A 179 -11.88 2.76 11.55
CA ALA A 179 -11.65 3.55 12.75
C ALA A 179 -11.96 5.04 12.54
N ILE A 180 -11.57 5.62 11.39
CA ILE A 180 -11.94 6.99 11.02
C ILE A 180 -13.46 7.15 10.96
N ALA A 181 -14.16 6.22 10.30
CA ALA A 181 -15.61 6.26 10.14
C ALA A 181 -16.32 6.16 11.51
N ALA A 182 -15.87 5.24 12.38
CA ALA A 182 -16.42 5.07 13.72
C ALA A 182 -16.20 6.30 14.62
N ALA A 183 -15.14 7.07 14.40
CA ALA A 183 -14.84 8.28 15.15
C ALA A 183 -15.61 9.52 14.65
N GLN A 184 -16.29 9.45 13.50
CA GLN A 184 -17.16 10.55 13.07
C GLN A 184 -18.44 10.55 13.92
N PRO A 185 -18.91 11.71 14.39
CA PRO A 185 -20.22 11.82 15.01
C PRO A 185 -21.26 11.28 14.03
N SER A 186 -22.20 10.46 14.50
CA SER A 186 -23.35 10.03 13.70
C SER A 186 -24.13 11.27 13.24
N ARG A 187 -23.80 11.79 12.06
CA ARG A 187 -24.73 12.65 11.33
C ARG A 187 -25.82 11.71 10.85
N GLY A 188 -26.98 11.76 11.51
CA GLY A 188 -28.18 11.11 11.00
C GLY A 188 -28.30 11.43 9.50
N ASN A 189 -28.49 10.38 8.71
CA ASN A 189 -28.46 10.30 7.25
C ASN A 189 -27.06 10.00 6.67
N PHE A 190 -26.68 8.72 6.76
CA PHE A 190 -25.82 8.13 5.73
C PHE A 190 -26.56 8.25 4.40
N LEU A 191 -25.94 8.85 3.38
CA LEU A 191 -26.44 8.81 2.01
C LEU A 191 -25.66 7.73 1.26
N VAL A 192 -26.37 6.73 0.73
CA VAL A 192 -25.77 5.80 -0.23
C VAL A 192 -25.86 6.44 -1.60
N GLN A 193 -24.71 6.65 -2.24
CA GLN A 193 -24.65 7.08 -3.63
C GLN A 193 -24.80 5.84 -4.52
N LYS A 194 -25.93 5.75 -5.23
CA LYS A 194 -26.19 4.67 -6.18
C LYS A 194 -25.33 4.86 -7.44
N ALA A 195 -25.13 3.77 -8.18
CA ALA A 195 -24.35 3.76 -9.42
C ALA A 195 -24.91 4.67 -10.54
N ASP A 196 -26.15 5.16 -10.38
CA ASP A 196 -26.83 6.12 -11.26
C ASP A 196 -26.61 7.59 -10.86
N GLY A 197 -25.88 7.84 -9.76
CA GLY A 197 -25.56 9.18 -9.26
C GLY A 197 -26.57 9.77 -8.29
N ASN A 198 -27.65 9.07 -7.94
CA ASN A 198 -28.63 9.53 -6.94
C ASN A 198 -28.21 9.16 -5.51
N GLU A 199 -28.50 10.05 -4.57
CA GLU A 199 -28.27 9.88 -3.13
C GLU A 199 -29.57 9.55 -2.41
N GLU A 200 -29.61 8.45 -1.65
CA GLU A 200 -30.75 8.08 -0.79
C GLU A 200 -30.33 7.97 0.69
N PRO A 201 -31.13 8.48 1.64
CA PRO A 201 -30.87 8.33 3.07
C PRO A 201 -31.10 6.90 3.55
N VAL A 202 -30.14 6.39 4.31
CA VAL A 202 -30.24 5.12 5.05
C VAL A 202 -30.76 5.44 6.44
N GLU A 203 -31.90 4.84 6.80
CA GLU A 203 -32.46 4.94 8.15
C GLU A 203 -31.61 4.13 9.14
N SER A 204 -31.47 4.66 10.35
CA SER A 204 -30.55 4.19 11.40
C SER A 204 -30.87 2.82 11.99
N GLU A 205 -31.87 2.10 11.48
CA GLU A 205 -32.34 0.81 12.01
C GLU A 205 -31.84 -0.42 11.22
N GLU A 206 -31.07 -0.24 10.15
CA GLU A 206 -30.50 -1.34 9.34
C GLU A 206 -29.00 -1.60 9.55
N LEU A 207 -28.40 -1.11 10.65
CA LEU A 207 -27.03 -1.40 11.06
C LEU A 207 -26.94 -2.21 12.35
#